data_AF-F5J0S7-F1
#
_entry.id   AF-F5J0S7-F1
#
_cell.length_a   1.000
_cell.length_b   1.000
_cell.length_c   1.000
_cell.angle_alpha   90.00
_cell.angle_beta   90.00
_cell.angle_gamma   90.00
#
_symmetry.space_group_name_H-M   'P 1'
#
loop_
_entity.id
_entity.type
_entity.pdbx_description
1 polymer ?
#
loop_
_entity_poly.entity_id
_entity_poly.type
_entity_poly.pdbx_seq_one_letter_code
_entity_poly.pdbx_strand_id
1 'polypeptide(L)'
;MRNLGYIISAFICMALTSCLEEKDNWYTETAALDGRYVVATKCAEYSSDDTPIEDGLEAMIYNSAANVKDEIWIDAKVAGTAVKGKFKITGDASGFKGVDAEVKNVRDLTSYIYVDGSVYDPATYTKPTAVGQLIGGIQLYTRITLVEGKVTPKSATTIGGNISDGVYIKTIMHHDYVQFIGVLVPEKDWKVPGVPEFVWELKDGSNTPADSDGWDETWTLEGYRYTGYPEDAAH
;
A
#
# COMPACT_ATOMS: atom_id res chain seq x y z
N MET A 1 -71.49 -5.25 -14.99
CA MET A 1 -70.67 -5.32 -13.75
C MET A 1 -69.39 -6.14 -13.91
N ARG A 2 -69.40 -7.26 -14.64
CA ARG A 2 -68.22 -8.12 -14.84
C ARG A 2 -67.03 -7.43 -15.55
N ASN A 3 -67.29 -6.55 -16.52
CA ASN A 3 -66.24 -5.81 -17.25
C ASN A 3 -65.64 -4.63 -16.46
N LEU A 4 -66.35 -4.13 -15.44
CA LEU A 4 -65.87 -3.04 -14.60
C LEU A 4 -64.82 -3.53 -13.58
N GLY A 5 -64.99 -4.77 -13.10
CA GLY A 5 -64.02 -5.41 -12.19
C GLY A 5 -62.65 -5.66 -12.83
N TYR A 6 -62.62 -5.99 -14.13
CA TYR A 6 -61.35 -6.18 -14.85
C TYR A 6 -60.56 -4.88 -15.00
N ILE A 7 -61.24 -3.76 -15.30
CA ILE A 7 -60.62 -2.44 -15.44
C ILE A 7 -60.05 -1.95 -14.11
N ILE A 8 -60.79 -2.16 -13.00
CA ILE A 8 -60.33 -1.80 -11.66
C ILE A 8 -59.13 -2.68 -11.24
N SER A 9 -59.14 -3.98 -11.57
CA SER A 9 -58.00 -4.87 -11.27
C SER A 9 -56.74 -4.51 -12.07
N ALA A 10 -56.88 -4.10 -13.33
CA ALA A 10 -55.77 -3.68 -14.17
C ALA A 10 -55.15 -2.36 -13.65
N PHE A 11 -55.96 -1.43 -13.15
CA PHE A 11 -55.49 -0.19 -12.54
C PHE A 11 -54.74 -0.43 -11.22
N ILE A 12 -55.19 -1.39 -10.40
CA ILE A 12 -54.51 -1.74 -9.15
C ILE A 12 -53.18 -2.44 -9.42
N CYS A 13 -53.10 -3.33 -10.42
CA CYS A 13 -51.84 -3.97 -10.80
C CYS A 13 -50.79 -2.98 -11.36
N MET A 14 -51.22 -1.93 -12.07
CA MET A 14 -50.31 -0.86 -12.54
C MET A 14 -49.89 0.12 -11.44
N ALA A 15 -50.66 0.22 -10.36
CA ALA A 15 -50.30 1.03 -9.18
C ALA A 15 -49.38 0.27 -8.19
N LEU A 16 -49.16 -1.03 -8.40
CA LEU A 16 -48.22 -1.88 -7.66
C LEU A 16 -46.86 -2.00 -8.35
N THR A 17 -46.47 -1.02 -9.19
CA THR A 17 -45.06 -0.87 -9.55
C THR A 17 -44.29 -0.65 -8.26
N SER A 18 -43.41 -1.59 -7.92
CA SER A 18 -42.68 -1.60 -6.65
C SER A 18 -42.18 -0.19 -6.29
N CYS A 19 -42.70 0.38 -5.21
CA CYS A 19 -42.07 1.48 -4.47
C CYS A 19 -40.80 0.97 -3.76
N LEU A 20 -39.94 0.23 -4.46
CA LEU A 20 -38.54 0.15 -4.10
C LEU A 20 -37.94 1.46 -4.62
N GLU A 21 -38.22 2.53 -3.89
CA GLU A 21 -37.40 3.74 -3.96
C GLU A 21 -35.95 3.23 -3.82
N GLU A 22 -35.12 3.47 -4.84
CA GLU A 22 -33.71 3.12 -4.80
C GLU A 22 -33.16 3.81 -3.55
N LYS A 23 -32.94 3.03 -2.51
CA LYS A 23 -32.52 3.57 -1.22
C LYS A 23 -31.18 4.26 -1.47
N ASP A 24 -31.06 5.52 -1.05
CA ASP A 24 -29.83 6.29 -1.19
C ASP A 24 -28.63 5.41 -0.82
N ASN A 25 -27.77 5.21 -1.80
CA ASN A 25 -26.67 4.29 -1.67
C ASN A 25 -25.55 5.02 -0.91
N TRP A 26 -25.19 4.53 0.28
CA TRP A 26 -24.12 5.11 1.11
C TRP A 26 -22.72 4.76 0.61
N TYR A 27 -22.55 4.70 -0.71
CA TYR A 27 -21.25 4.47 -1.30
C TYR A 27 -20.35 5.66 -1.05
N THR A 28 -19.07 5.35 -0.91
CA THR A 28 -18.01 6.33 -0.88
C THR A 28 -17.91 7.02 -2.24
N GLU A 29 -17.39 8.25 -2.24
CA GLU A 29 -17.11 8.99 -3.48
C GLU A 29 -16.08 8.28 -4.38
N THR A 30 -15.37 7.29 -3.84
CA THR A 30 -14.34 6.49 -4.53
C THR A 30 -14.76 5.01 -4.69
N ALA A 31 -16.04 4.67 -4.56
CA ALA A 31 -16.51 3.28 -4.52
C ALA A 31 -16.10 2.40 -5.71
N ALA A 32 -15.88 3.00 -6.89
CA ALA A 32 -15.38 2.27 -8.06
C ALA A 32 -13.92 1.78 -7.89
N LEU A 33 -13.15 2.44 -7.02
CA LEU A 33 -11.77 2.14 -6.67
C LEU A 33 -11.66 1.34 -5.38
N ASP A 34 -12.57 1.57 -4.43
CA ASP A 34 -12.49 0.97 -3.10
C ASP A 34 -12.54 -0.55 -3.18
N GLY A 35 -11.62 -1.24 -2.50
CA GLY A 35 -11.56 -2.69 -2.51
C GLY A 35 -10.36 -3.27 -1.79
N ARG A 36 -10.47 -4.56 -1.47
CA ARG A 36 -9.34 -5.44 -1.17
C ARG A 36 -8.98 -6.19 -2.45
N TYR A 37 -7.70 -6.26 -2.75
CA TYR A 37 -7.15 -6.85 -3.95
C TYR A 37 -6.05 -7.84 -3.59
N VAL A 38 -5.97 -8.91 -4.35
CA VAL A 38 -4.84 -9.83 -4.34
C VAL A 38 -3.98 -9.50 -5.56
N VAL A 39 -2.70 -9.20 -5.33
CA VAL A 39 -1.80 -8.67 -6.36
C VAL A 39 -0.49 -9.44 -6.41
N ALA A 40 0.00 -9.66 -7.63
CA ALA A 40 1.39 -9.94 -7.89
C ALA A 40 2.19 -8.63 -7.85
N THR A 41 3.44 -8.69 -7.41
CA THR A 41 4.35 -7.54 -7.40
C THR A 41 5.50 -7.75 -8.38
N LYS A 42 5.85 -6.70 -9.12
CA LYS A 42 7.04 -6.68 -9.98
C LYS A 42 7.83 -5.40 -9.77
N CYS A 43 9.13 -5.52 -9.56
CA CYS A 43 10.05 -4.39 -9.56
C CYS A 43 10.65 -4.21 -10.97
N ALA A 44 10.84 -2.97 -11.41
CA ALA A 44 11.42 -2.70 -12.73
C ALA A 44 12.96 -2.82 -12.72
N GLU A 45 13.57 -2.59 -11.56
CA GLU A 45 15.00 -2.51 -11.36
C GLU A 45 15.62 -3.89 -11.06
N TYR A 46 14.86 -4.79 -10.45
CA TYR A 46 15.27 -6.17 -10.14
C TYR A 46 14.07 -7.11 -10.03
N SER A 47 14.30 -8.42 -9.86
CA SER A 47 13.22 -9.41 -9.75
C SER A 47 13.36 -10.38 -8.57
N SER A 48 14.32 -10.16 -7.66
CA SER A 48 14.54 -11.01 -6.48
C SER A 48 13.36 -11.04 -5.51
N ASP A 49 12.56 -9.97 -5.48
CA ASP A 49 11.43 -9.77 -4.57
C ASP A 49 10.10 -9.67 -5.32
N ASP A 50 10.08 -10.06 -6.60
CA ASP A 50 8.85 -10.23 -7.35
C ASP A 50 8.01 -11.33 -6.71
N THR A 51 6.72 -11.06 -6.53
CA THR A 51 5.77 -12.02 -5.96
C THR A 51 4.76 -12.41 -7.03
N PRO A 52 4.65 -13.70 -7.39
CA PRO A 52 3.66 -14.16 -8.36
C PRO A 52 2.24 -14.10 -7.75
N ILE A 53 1.21 -14.25 -8.58
CA ILE A 53 -0.18 -14.08 -8.11
C ILE A 53 -0.61 -15.22 -7.17
N GLU A 54 0.00 -16.40 -7.30
CA GLU A 54 -0.21 -17.58 -6.45
C GLU A 54 0.25 -17.36 -5.01
N ASP A 55 1.29 -16.54 -4.82
CA ASP A 55 1.77 -16.07 -3.52
C ASP A 55 1.27 -14.64 -3.24
N GLY A 56 0.17 -14.25 -3.90
CA GLY A 56 -0.25 -12.87 -4.06
C GLY A 56 -0.42 -12.14 -2.73
N LEU A 57 -0.02 -10.87 -2.71
CA LEU A 57 -0.10 -10.02 -1.54
C LEU A 57 -1.41 -9.24 -1.52
N GLU A 58 -1.80 -8.78 -0.33
CA GLU A 58 -2.94 -7.88 -0.21
C GLU A 58 -2.56 -6.43 -0.56
N ALA A 59 -3.36 -5.83 -1.42
CA ALA A 59 -3.41 -4.39 -1.64
C ALA A 59 -4.83 -3.87 -1.37
N MET A 60 -4.95 -2.74 -0.71
CA MET A 60 -6.23 -2.10 -0.44
C MET A 60 -6.24 -0.69 -1.03
N ILE A 61 -7.33 -0.36 -1.71
CA ILE A 61 -7.68 1.01 -2.05
C ILE A 61 -8.94 1.34 -1.25
N TYR A 62 -8.96 2.48 -0.58
CA TYR A 62 -10.16 2.92 0.13
C TYR A 62 -10.23 4.43 0.24
N ASN A 63 -11.46 4.92 0.33
CA ASN A 63 -11.77 6.32 0.48
C ASN A 63 -11.09 6.98 1.69
N SER A 64 -10.88 8.28 1.57
CA SER A 64 -10.53 9.12 2.72
C SER A 64 -11.69 9.30 3.69
N ALA A 65 -11.38 9.65 4.94
CA ALA A 65 -12.40 10.02 5.92
C ALA A 65 -13.18 11.30 5.54
N ALA A 66 -12.62 12.12 4.66
CA ALA A 66 -13.30 13.31 4.12
C ALA A 66 -14.37 12.95 3.09
N ASN A 67 -14.37 11.72 2.58
CA ASN A 67 -15.27 11.23 1.54
C ASN A 67 -15.29 12.15 0.32
N VAL A 68 -14.14 12.29 -0.33
CA VAL A 68 -13.97 13.10 -1.55
C VAL A 68 -13.47 12.22 -2.69
N LYS A 69 -14.02 12.44 -3.88
CA LYS A 69 -13.84 11.58 -5.07
C LYS A 69 -12.40 11.43 -5.56
N ASP A 70 -11.54 12.37 -5.20
CA ASP A 70 -10.18 12.53 -5.71
C ASP A 70 -9.15 12.30 -4.61
N GLU A 71 -9.52 11.67 -3.49
CA GLU A 71 -8.59 11.35 -2.41
C GLU A 71 -8.77 9.91 -1.93
N ILE A 72 -7.73 9.09 -2.14
CA ILE A 72 -7.72 7.67 -1.78
C ILE A 72 -6.55 7.35 -0.87
N TRP A 73 -6.70 6.30 -0.09
CA TRP A 73 -5.60 5.58 0.53
C TRP A 73 -5.24 4.37 -0.31
N ILE A 74 -3.95 4.12 -0.44
CA ILE A 74 -3.42 2.85 -0.94
C ILE A 74 -2.59 2.23 0.20
N ASP A 75 -2.87 0.99 0.54
CA ASP A 75 -2.25 0.25 1.64
C ASP A 75 -1.87 -1.15 1.13
N ALA A 76 -0.58 -1.46 1.10
CA ALA A 76 -0.08 -2.69 0.50
C ALA A 76 1.22 -3.14 1.17
N LYS A 77 1.76 -4.26 0.69
CA LYS A 77 3.09 -4.75 1.03
C LYS A 77 3.90 -4.91 -0.26
N VAL A 78 5.14 -4.45 -0.24
CA VAL A 78 6.08 -4.50 -1.38
C VAL A 78 7.45 -4.91 -0.85
N ALA A 79 8.10 -5.91 -1.46
CA ALA A 79 9.38 -6.47 -1.01
C ALA A 79 9.46 -6.69 0.51
N GLY A 80 8.43 -7.32 1.09
CA GLY A 80 8.42 -7.57 2.54
C GLY A 80 8.03 -6.36 3.41
N THR A 81 7.97 -5.15 2.87
CA THR A 81 7.78 -3.89 3.62
C THR A 81 6.38 -3.33 3.44
N ALA A 82 5.77 -2.85 4.53
CA ALA A 82 4.45 -2.24 4.48
C ALA A 82 4.53 -0.82 3.89
N VAL A 83 3.63 -0.52 2.96
CA VAL A 83 3.52 0.78 2.31
C VAL A 83 2.11 1.31 2.42
N LYS A 84 1.97 2.56 2.89
CA LYS A 84 0.68 3.23 2.99
C LYS A 84 0.80 4.69 2.66
N GLY A 85 0.09 5.12 1.62
CA GLY A 85 0.08 6.51 1.18
C GLY A 85 -1.35 7.02 1.02
N LYS A 86 -1.54 8.32 1.32
CA LYS A 86 -2.76 9.05 0.99
C LYS A 86 -2.49 9.87 -0.26
N PHE A 87 -3.26 9.66 -1.31
CA PHE A 87 -3.03 10.29 -2.61
C PHE A 87 -4.22 11.14 -2.99
N LYS A 88 -3.93 12.37 -3.42
CA LYS A 88 -4.83 13.08 -4.32
C LYS A 88 -4.65 12.54 -5.72
N ILE A 89 -5.75 12.30 -6.43
CA ILE A 89 -5.72 11.69 -7.76
C ILE A 89 -6.43 12.54 -8.81
N THR A 90 -5.99 12.39 -10.06
CA THR A 90 -6.76 12.80 -11.24
C THR A 90 -7.21 11.56 -12.00
N GLY A 91 -8.32 11.67 -12.74
CA GLY A 91 -8.89 10.57 -13.52
C GLY A 91 -10.00 9.83 -12.79
N ASP A 92 -10.23 8.58 -13.17
CA ASP A 92 -11.27 7.70 -12.63
C ASP A 92 -10.79 6.23 -12.58
N ALA A 93 -11.69 5.28 -12.32
CA ALA A 93 -11.36 3.85 -12.26
C ALA A 93 -10.71 3.29 -13.53
N SER A 94 -11.01 3.83 -14.71
CA SER A 94 -10.37 3.38 -15.95
C SER A 94 -8.89 3.80 -16.06
N GLY A 95 -8.49 4.82 -15.31
CA GLY A 95 -7.14 5.34 -15.25
C GLY A 95 -7.04 6.55 -14.33
N PHE A 96 -6.24 6.43 -13.27
CA PHE A 96 -5.97 7.51 -12.33
C PHE A 96 -4.46 7.66 -12.07
N LYS A 97 -4.04 8.84 -11.62
CA LYS A 97 -2.64 9.17 -11.29
C LYS A 97 -2.56 10.09 -10.07
N GLY A 98 -1.46 10.04 -9.34
CA GLY A 98 -1.18 10.98 -8.26
C GLY A 98 -1.06 12.42 -8.77
N VAL A 99 -1.59 13.36 -7.99
CA VAL A 99 -1.43 14.81 -8.21
C VAL A 99 -0.09 15.30 -7.66
N ASP A 100 0.20 14.88 -6.43
CA ASP A 100 1.42 15.25 -5.73
C ASP A 100 2.60 14.46 -6.30
N ALA A 101 3.77 15.11 -6.36
CA ALA A 101 4.99 14.47 -6.85
C ALA A 101 5.33 13.25 -5.99
N GLU A 102 5.21 13.38 -4.67
CA GLU A 102 5.45 12.32 -3.70
C GLU A 102 4.55 12.50 -2.48
N VAL A 103 4.19 11.40 -1.83
CA VAL A 103 3.48 11.40 -0.55
C VAL A 103 4.27 10.61 0.48
N LYS A 104 4.12 10.97 1.76
CA LYS A 104 4.78 10.25 2.84
C LYS A 104 4.20 8.82 2.98
N ASN A 105 5.08 7.83 3.14
CA ASN A 105 4.67 6.53 3.65
C ASN A 105 4.40 6.64 5.15
N VAL A 106 3.18 6.32 5.57
CA VAL A 106 2.75 6.42 6.98
C VAL A 106 2.90 5.10 7.76
N ARG A 107 3.57 4.10 7.19
CA ARG A 107 3.95 2.86 7.88
C ARG A 107 5.28 2.99 8.61
N ASP A 108 5.56 2.02 9.46
CA ASP A 108 6.87 1.84 10.06
C ASP A 108 7.89 1.54 8.97
N LEU A 109 8.98 2.29 8.97
CA LEU A 109 10.00 2.24 7.94
C LEU A 109 11.18 1.39 8.42
N THR A 110 11.74 0.62 7.49
CA THR A 110 12.92 -0.21 7.75
C THR A 110 14.19 0.58 7.44
N SER A 111 15.18 0.52 8.33
CA SER A 111 16.46 1.20 8.16
C SER A 111 17.63 0.23 8.26
N TYR A 112 18.61 0.40 7.37
CA TYR A 112 19.82 -0.40 7.30
C TYR A 112 21.04 0.48 7.39
N ILE A 113 22.12 -0.04 7.98
CA ILE A 113 23.45 0.55 7.81
C ILE A 113 23.88 0.31 6.37
N TYR A 114 24.37 1.36 5.71
CA TYR A 114 24.79 1.32 4.31
C TYR A 114 26.25 1.74 4.20
N VAL A 115 27.12 0.79 3.86
CA VAL A 115 28.57 0.98 3.78
C VAL A 115 29.11 0.15 2.62
N ASP A 116 29.98 0.74 1.82
CA ASP A 116 30.66 0.09 0.69
C ASP A 116 29.71 -0.65 -0.28
N GLY A 117 28.55 -0.04 -0.57
CA GLY A 117 27.57 -0.60 -1.50
C GLY A 117 26.72 -1.74 -0.93
N SER A 118 26.86 -2.07 0.35
CA SER A 118 26.15 -3.17 1.02
C SER A 118 25.27 -2.66 2.16
N VAL A 119 24.13 -3.33 2.36
CA VAL A 119 23.19 -3.05 3.45
C VAL A 119 23.34 -4.07 4.57
N TYR A 120 23.29 -3.60 5.82
CA TYR A 120 23.44 -4.42 7.01
C TYR A 120 22.38 -4.07 8.05
N ASP A 121 21.88 -5.10 8.75
CA ASP A 121 21.03 -4.88 9.92
C ASP A 121 21.85 -4.19 11.04
N PRO A 122 21.42 -3.00 11.53
CA PRO A 122 22.11 -2.28 12.61
C PRO A 122 22.32 -3.12 13.88
N ALA A 123 21.42 -4.08 14.16
CA ALA A 123 21.49 -4.93 15.33
C ALA A 123 22.62 -5.96 15.25
N THR A 124 22.99 -6.41 14.03
CA THR A 124 24.00 -7.46 13.80
C THR A 124 25.32 -6.93 13.24
N TYR A 125 25.34 -5.70 12.73
CA TYR A 125 26.56 -5.04 12.29
C TYR A 125 27.55 -4.77 13.43
N THR A 126 28.80 -4.49 13.09
CA THR A 126 29.87 -4.13 14.03
C THR A 126 29.40 -3.01 14.97
N LYS A 127 29.43 -3.29 16.28
CA LYS A 127 28.96 -2.35 17.31
C LYS A 127 29.79 -1.05 17.31
N PRO A 128 29.18 0.10 17.67
CA PRO A 128 29.95 1.31 17.90
C PRO A 128 30.90 1.12 19.09
N THR A 129 31.94 1.95 19.15
CA THR A 129 32.93 1.93 20.24
C THR A 129 32.79 3.12 21.19
N ALA A 130 31.95 4.10 20.86
CA ALA A 130 31.70 5.29 21.67
C ALA A 130 30.33 5.91 21.40
N VAL A 131 29.86 6.70 22.36
CA VAL A 131 28.68 7.57 22.17
C VAL A 131 28.97 8.63 21.12
N GLY A 132 28.02 8.87 20.23
CA GLY A 132 28.12 9.92 19.22
C GLY A 132 28.92 9.52 17.97
N GLN A 133 29.47 8.30 17.92
CA GLN A 133 30.01 7.76 16.68
C GLN A 133 28.89 7.72 15.63
N LEU A 134 29.18 8.10 14.38
CA LEU A 134 28.21 8.13 13.30
C LEU A 134 28.57 7.10 12.22
N ILE A 135 27.54 6.54 11.60
CA ILE A 135 27.66 5.69 10.41
C ILE A 135 26.49 5.96 9.46
N GLY A 136 26.73 5.83 8.16
CA GLY A 136 25.72 6.02 7.13
C GLY A 136 24.71 4.89 7.08
N GLY A 137 23.51 5.21 6.63
CA GLY A 137 22.42 4.26 6.47
C GLY A 137 21.47 4.67 5.37
N ILE A 138 20.55 3.76 5.08
CA ILE A 138 19.44 3.96 4.17
C ILE A 138 18.14 3.59 4.90
N GLN A 139 17.09 4.37 4.72
CA GLN A 139 15.74 4.07 5.16
C GLN A 139 14.87 3.83 3.93
N LEU A 140 14.22 2.66 3.90
CA LEU A 140 13.46 2.24 2.72
C LEU A 140 12.06 2.83 2.70
N TYR A 141 11.60 3.14 1.48
CA TYR A 141 10.20 3.47 1.16
C TYR A 141 9.61 4.60 2.02
N THR A 142 10.37 5.66 2.24
CA THR A 142 10.00 6.82 3.07
C THR A 142 8.90 7.64 2.41
N ARG A 143 8.92 7.71 1.08
CA ARG A 143 7.99 8.47 0.24
C ARG A 143 7.57 7.62 -0.95
N ILE A 144 6.40 7.92 -1.50
CA ILE A 144 5.76 7.14 -2.57
C ILE A 144 5.24 8.08 -3.64
N THR A 145 5.57 7.82 -4.90
CA THR A 145 4.93 8.44 -6.06
C THR A 145 3.89 7.48 -6.63
N LEU A 146 2.65 7.92 -6.81
CA LEU A 146 1.65 7.17 -7.56
C LEU A 146 1.71 7.57 -9.04
N VAL A 147 2.30 6.70 -9.85
CA VAL A 147 2.52 6.95 -11.28
C VAL A 147 1.24 6.76 -12.07
N GLU A 148 0.56 5.64 -11.83
CA GLU A 148 -0.70 5.29 -12.49
C GLU A 148 -1.43 4.19 -11.72
N GLY A 149 -2.74 4.15 -11.87
CA GLY A 149 -3.57 3.04 -11.42
C GLY A 149 -4.82 2.90 -12.27
N LYS A 150 -5.40 1.71 -12.28
CA LYS A 150 -6.68 1.39 -12.93
C LYS A 150 -7.35 0.22 -12.23
N VAL A 151 -8.68 0.27 -12.17
CA VAL A 151 -9.56 -0.81 -11.73
C VAL A 151 -10.51 -1.09 -12.89
N THR A 152 -10.39 -2.27 -13.48
CA THR A 152 -11.17 -2.64 -14.68
C THR A 152 -12.23 -3.67 -14.31
N PRO A 153 -13.52 -3.33 -14.43
CA PRO A 153 -14.59 -4.23 -14.03
C PRO A 153 -14.56 -5.57 -14.78
N LYS A 154 -14.70 -6.68 -14.03
CA LYS A 154 -14.80 -8.04 -14.59
C LYS A 154 -13.70 -8.44 -15.59
N SER A 155 -12.49 -7.91 -15.42
CA SER A 155 -11.38 -8.13 -16.36
C SER A 155 -10.40 -9.21 -15.94
N ALA A 156 -10.53 -9.75 -14.72
CA ALA A 156 -9.60 -10.73 -14.17
C ALA A 156 -10.32 -12.04 -13.82
N THR A 157 -9.55 -13.12 -13.84
CA THR A 157 -9.97 -14.44 -13.34
C THR A 157 -9.15 -14.74 -12.09
N THR A 158 -9.81 -15.06 -10.98
CA THR A 158 -9.17 -15.38 -9.71
C THR A 158 -8.54 -16.78 -9.73
N ILE A 159 -7.77 -17.12 -8.69
CA ILE A 159 -7.19 -18.47 -8.52
C ILE A 159 -8.28 -19.54 -8.47
N GLY A 160 -9.40 -19.27 -7.79
CA GLY A 160 -10.59 -20.13 -7.75
C GLY A 160 -11.39 -20.17 -9.07
N GLY A 161 -11.00 -19.40 -10.09
CA GLY A 161 -11.67 -19.37 -11.39
C GLY A 161 -12.87 -18.42 -11.48
N ASN A 162 -13.05 -17.52 -10.50
CA ASN A 162 -14.13 -16.55 -10.50
C ASN A 162 -13.78 -15.35 -11.38
N ILE A 163 -14.77 -14.76 -12.05
CA ILE A 163 -14.59 -13.46 -12.72
C ILE A 163 -14.66 -12.35 -11.68
N SER A 164 -13.65 -11.49 -11.65
CA SER A 164 -13.53 -10.37 -10.73
C SER A 164 -12.97 -9.12 -11.44
N ASP A 165 -12.99 -7.99 -10.74
CA ASP A 165 -12.38 -6.76 -11.24
C ASP A 165 -10.86 -6.88 -11.23
N GLY A 166 -10.20 -6.49 -12.31
CA GLY A 166 -8.75 -6.40 -12.34
C GLY A 166 -8.27 -5.10 -11.72
N VAL A 167 -7.09 -5.13 -11.11
CA VAL A 167 -6.40 -3.94 -10.60
C VAL A 167 -5.00 -3.88 -11.15
N TYR A 168 -4.54 -2.66 -11.41
CA TYR A 168 -3.16 -2.35 -11.73
C TYR A 168 -2.80 -1.05 -11.01
N ILE A 169 -1.69 -1.05 -10.29
CA ILE A 169 -1.16 0.10 -9.56
C ILE A 169 0.34 0.14 -9.84
N LYS A 170 0.84 1.31 -10.24
CA LYS A 170 2.26 1.55 -10.45
C LYS A 170 2.72 2.69 -9.56
N THR A 171 3.75 2.44 -8.79
CA THR A 171 4.32 3.38 -7.82
C THR A 171 5.83 3.43 -7.95
N ILE A 172 6.42 4.57 -7.60
CA ILE A 172 7.86 4.66 -7.32
C ILE A 172 8.01 4.77 -5.81
N MET A 173 8.82 3.89 -5.23
CA MET A 173 9.16 3.92 -3.82
C MET A 173 10.49 4.64 -3.67
N HIS A 174 10.50 5.68 -2.85
CA HIS A 174 11.67 6.51 -2.62
C HIS A 174 12.34 6.16 -1.29
N HIS A 175 13.65 6.29 -1.27
CA HIS A 175 14.49 6.00 -0.11
C HIS A 175 15.12 7.30 0.38
N ASP A 176 15.47 7.31 1.67
CA ASP A 176 16.25 8.40 2.25
C ASP A 176 17.56 7.85 2.82
N TYR A 177 18.65 8.58 2.60
CA TYR A 177 19.84 8.43 3.41
C TYR A 177 19.55 8.87 4.85
N VAL A 178 20.12 8.13 5.78
CA VAL A 178 20.01 8.40 7.22
C VAL A 178 21.37 8.23 7.88
N GLN A 179 21.49 8.68 9.13
CA GLN A 179 22.63 8.39 9.98
C GLN A 179 22.20 7.52 11.15
N PHE A 180 23.06 6.59 11.55
CA PHE A 180 22.97 5.96 12.86
C PHE A 180 23.98 6.61 13.81
N ILE A 181 23.62 6.67 15.08
CA ILE A 181 24.44 7.19 16.17
C ILE A 181 24.71 6.10 17.20
N GLY A 182 25.96 6.00 17.64
CA GLY A 182 26.34 5.13 18.74
C GLY A 182 25.78 5.66 20.05
N VAL A 183 25.05 4.80 20.77
CA VAL A 183 24.52 5.11 22.11
C VAL A 183 24.99 4.08 23.12
N LEU A 184 25.08 4.50 24.38
CA LEU A 184 25.46 3.63 25.49
C LEU A 184 24.23 2.81 25.92
N VAL A 185 24.37 1.49 25.95
CA VAL A 185 23.36 0.59 26.54
C VAL A 185 23.30 0.86 28.05
N PRO A 186 22.12 0.83 28.70
CA PRO A 186 22.05 0.95 30.15
C PRO A 186 22.90 -0.12 30.86
N GLU A 187 23.61 0.24 31.93
CA GLU A 187 24.54 -0.65 32.64
C GLU A 187 23.91 -1.97 33.11
N LYS A 188 22.64 -1.92 33.52
CA LYS A 188 21.87 -3.10 33.94
C LYS A 188 21.69 -4.15 32.83
N ASP A 189 21.84 -3.75 31.57
CA ASP A 189 21.61 -4.59 30.39
C ASP A 189 22.93 -5.02 29.72
N TRP A 190 24.08 -4.65 30.28
CA TRP A 190 25.39 -5.10 29.79
C TRP A 190 25.56 -6.59 30.01
N LYS A 191 26.07 -7.31 29.00
CA LYS A 191 26.36 -8.75 29.12
C LYS A 191 27.56 -9.00 30.02
N VAL A 192 28.51 -8.06 30.05
CA VAL A 192 29.68 -8.13 30.92
C VAL A 192 29.63 -6.97 31.93
N PRO A 193 29.46 -7.25 33.23
CA PRO A 193 29.45 -6.21 34.27
C PRO A 193 30.71 -5.35 34.23
N GLY A 194 30.52 -4.02 34.26
CA GLY A 194 31.62 -3.04 34.25
C GLY A 194 32.28 -2.79 32.88
N VAL A 195 31.80 -3.44 31.80
CA VAL A 195 32.27 -3.19 30.43
C VAL A 195 31.17 -2.49 29.65
N PRO A 196 31.34 -1.20 29.29
CA PRO A 196 30.37 -0.45 28.51
C PRO A 196 30.04 -1.13 27.18
N GLU A 197 28.74 -1.30 26.91
CA GLU A 197 28.24 -1.76 25.61
C GLU A 197 27.56 -0.63 24.86
N PHE A 198 27.74 -0.61 23.54
CA PHE A 198 27.14 0.40 22.67
C PHE A 198 26.32 -0.27 21.56
N VAL A 199 25.28 0.41 21.11
CA VAL A 199 24.44 -0.01 20.00
C VAL A 199 24.21 1.15 19.03
N TRP A 200 23.87 0.80 17.79
CA TRP A 200 23.44 1.77 16.80
C TRP A 200 21.96 2.09 16.99
N GLU A 201 21.64 3.38 17.03
CA GLU A 201 20.26 3.88 16.95
C GLU A 201 20.14 4.83 15.77
N LEU A 202 18.94 4.90 15.17
CA LEU A 202 18.67 5.85 14.10
C LEU A 202 18.79 7.27 14.67
N LYS A 203 19.56 8.13 14.01
CA LYS A 203 19.67 9.54 14.40
C LYS A 203 18.49 10.32 13.85
N ASP A 204 17.61 10.75 14.74
CA ASP A 204 16.44 11.55 14.39
C ASP A 204 16.80 12.79 13.57
N GLY A 205 16.00 13.06 12.54
CA GLY A 205 16.15 14.23 11.66
C GLY A 205 17.35 14.16 10.71
N SER A 206 17.98 13.00 10.56
CA SER A 206 19.10 12.81 9.61
C SER A 206 18.66 12.45 8.19
N ASN A 207 17.36 12.27 7.96
CA ASN A 207 16.80 11.89 6.66
C ASN A 207 17.10 12.92 5.57
N THR A 208 17.66 12.45 4.47
CA THR A 208 17.83 13.19 3.23
C THR A 208 17.48 12.31 2.03
N PRO A 209 16.75 12.80 1.01
CA PRO A 209 16.44 12.02 -0.18
C PRO A 209 17.66 11.31 -0.80
N ALA A 210 17.49 10.06 -1.23
CA ALA A 210 18.52 9.26 -1.92
C ALA A 210 18.37 9.28 -3.46
N ASP A 211 17.86 10.38 -4.01
CA ASP A 211 17.37 10.53 -5.38
C ASP A 211 18.46 10.39 -6.47
N SER A 212 19.72 10.71 -6.18
CA SER A 212 20.78 10.76 -7.20
C SER A 212 21.43 9.42 -7.57
N ASP A 213 21.24 8.37 -6.77
CA ASP A 213 22.04 7.14 -6.87
C ASP A 213 21.24 5.91 -7.35
N GLY A 214 20.03 6.12 -7.87
CA GLY A 214 19.21 5.04 -8.43
C GLY A 214 18.61 4.11 -7.39
N TRP A 215 18.39 4.61 -6.16
CA TRP A 215 17.71 3.87 -5.10
C TRP A 215 16.20 3.81 -5.28
N ASP A 216 15.63 4.67 -6.11
CA ASP A 216 14.20 4.65 -6.38
C ASP A 216 13.80 3.34 -7.07
N GLU A 217 12.76 2.70 -6.55
CA GLU A 217 12.27 1.42 -7.06
C GLU A 217 10.87 1.58 -7.66
N THR A 218 10.72 1.16 -8.92
CA THR A 218 9.46 1.22 -9.64
C THR A 218 8.71 -0.10 -9.50
N TRP A 219 7.64 -0.07 -8.70
CA TRP A 219 6.83 -1.23 -8.40
C TRP A 219 5.51 -1.23 -9.16
N THR A 220 5.20 -2.38 -9.75
CA THR A 220 3.90 -2.68 -10.36
C THR A 220 3.17 -3.73 -9.53
N LEU A 221 1.96 -3.41 -9.11
CA LEU A 221 1.04 -4.30 -8.40
C LEU A 221 -0.13 -4.59 -9.35
N GLU A 222 -0.28 -5.85 -9.76
CA GLU A 222 -1.32 -6.26 -10.70
C GLU A 222 -2.03 -7.52 -10.21
N GLY A 223 -3.37 -7.54 -10.32
CA GLY A 223 -4.13 -8.70 -9.89
C GLY A 223 -5.63 -8.47 -9.94
N TYR A 224 -6.35 -8.95 -8.93
CA TYR A 224 -7.81 -8.99 -8.92
C TYR A 224 -8.42 -8.57 -7.58
N ARG A 225 -9.68 -8.10 -7.62
CA ARG A 225 -10.47 -7.80 -6.44
C ARG A 225 -10.81 -9.10 -5.71
N TYR A 226 -10.54 -9.13 -4.41
CA TYR A 226 -10.85 -10.26 -3.56
C TYR A 226 -12.36 -10.53 -3.52
N THR A 227 -12.76 -11.77 -3.73
CA THR A 227 -14.16 -12.20 -3.86
C THR A 227 -14.83 -12.49 -2.51
N GLY A 228 -14.03 -12.67 -1.45
CA GLY A 228 -14.50 -13.15 -0.15
C GLY A 228 -14.37 -14.68 0.03
N TYR A 229 -14.02 -15.41 -1.02
CA TYR A 229 -13.80 -16.85 -0.93
C TYR A 229 -12.38 -17.17 -0.43
N PRO A 230 -12.19 -18.16 0.45
CA PRO A 230 -10.85 -18.47 1.01
C PRO A 230 -9.79 -18.83 -0.03
N GLU A 231 -10.18 -19.49 -1.12
CA GLU A 231 -9.28 -19.89 -2.21
C GLU A 231 -8.77 -18.73 -3.07
N ASP A 232 -9.43 -17.57 -2.99
CA ASP A 232 -9.06 -16.35 -3.72
C ASP A 232 -8.28 -15.37 -2.83
N ALA A 233 -7.89 -15.76 -1.61
CA ALA A 233 -7.24 -14.88 -0.65
C ALA A 233 -5.73 -14.75 -0.92
N ALA A 234 -5.15 -13.64 -0.47
CA ALA A 234 -3.71 -13.48 -0.40
C ALA A 234 -3.08 -14.54 0.53
N HIS A 235 -1.88 -15.01 0.18
CA HIS A 235 -1.19 -16.12 0.86
C HIS A 235 0.12 -15.68 1.53
#